data_AF-A0A6V8CWR9-F1
#
_entry.id   AF-A0A6V8CWR9-F1
#
_cell.length_a   1.000
_cell.length_b   1.000
_cell.length_c   1.000
_cell.angle_alpha   90.00
_cell.angle_beta   90.00
_cell.angle_gamma   90.00
#
_symmetry.space_group_name_H-M   'P 1'
#
loop_
_entity.id
_entity.type
_entity.pdbx_description
1 polymer ?
#
loop_
_entity_poly.entity_id
_entity_poly.type
_entity_poly.pdbx_seq_one_letter_code
_entity_poly.pdbx_strand_id
1 'polypeptide(L)'
;MVSLFLVHLISASVVNPDDGSNSTPLEEIPLTSYVSSSQYLWHQNAGGSNSDNVRGLDVDDLGNIYVCGNYHQIANFGSFSTPTSSSGSSDIFVAKLSSTGDWLWVKTAGSTSSDYCYDIDVDGGGNVSIT
;
A
#
# COMPACT_ATOMS: atom_id res chain seq x y z
N MET A 1 -6.91 -1.97 15.21
CA MET A 1 -5.68 -2.48 14.55
C MET A 1 -6.04 -3.16 13.25
N VAL A 2 -5.49 -2.64 12.15
CA VAL A 2 -5.67 -3.11 10.78
C VAL A 2 -4.28 -3.46 10.23
N SER A 3 -4.13 -4.63 9.61
CA SER A 3 -2.93 -4.98 8.86
C SER A 3 -3.11 -4.62 7.40
N LEU A 4 -2.17 -3.84 6.84
CA LEU A 4 -2.13 -3.53 5.42
C LEU A 4 -1.24 -4.56 4.71
N PHE A 5 -1.80 -5.26 3.73
CA PHE A 5 -1.09 -6.20 2.87
C PHE A 5 -0.94 -5.58 1.47
N LEU A 6 0.25 -5.63 0.86
CA LEU A 6 0.43 -5.26 -0.55
C LEU A 6 1.37 -6.21 -1.33
N VAL A 7 1.07 -6.31 -2.62
CA VAL A 7 1.56 -7.25 -3.65
C VAL A 7 1.53 -6.45 -4.97
N HIS A 8 2.55 -6.41 -5.84
CA HIS A 8 3.77 -7.24 -5.94
C HIS A 8 4.95 -6.53 -6.65
N LEU A 9 6.07 -7.23 -6.83
CA LEU A 9 7.07 -6.94 -7.87
C LEU A 9 7.44 -8.24 -8.61
N ILE A 10 7.03 -8.33 -9.88
CA ILE A 10 7.38 -9.43 -10.78
C ILE A 10 8.54 -8.97 -11.67
N SER A 11 9.78 -9.29 -11.29
CA SER A 11 10.92 -9.23 -12.20
C SER A 11 11.15 -10.61 -12.82
N ALA A 12 10.53 -10.87 -13.96
CA ALA A 12 10.88 -12.04 -14.78
C ALA A 12 12.26 -11.79 -15.43
N SER A 13 13.31 -12.43 -14.90
CA SER A 13 14.61 -12.50 -15.57
C SER A 13 14.70 -13.75 -16.43
N VAL A 14 14.99 -13.57 -17.72
CA VAL A 14 15.30 -14.68 -18.61
C VAL A 14 16.77 -15.05 -18.40
N VAL A 15 17.01 -16.20 -17.76
CA VAL A 15 18.33 -16.84 -17.78
C VAL A 15 18.35 -17.75 -19.00
N ASN A 16 19.05 -17.34 -20.06
CA ASN A 16 19.21 -18.15 -21.27
C ASN A 16 20.54 -18.93 -21.20
N PRO A 17 20.54 -20.26 -21.05
CA PRO A 17 21.75 -21.06 -20.90
C PRO A 17 22.27 -21.56 -22.26
N ASP A 18 22.53 -20.66 -23.20
CA ASP A 18 23.10 -21.03 -24.51
C ASP A 18 24.63 -20.89 -24.54
N ASP A 19 25.27 -21.95 -25.03
CA ASP A 19 26.68 -22.29 -24.77
C ASP A 19 27.65 -21.97 -25.92
N GLY A 20 27.20 -21.15 -26.89
CA GLY A 20 28.03 -20.70 -28.00
C GLY A 20 28.13 -21.68 -29.18
N SER A 21 27.25 -22.67 -29.27
CA SER A 21 27.13 -23.56 -30.44
C SER A 21 26.07 -23.08 -31.44
N ASN A 22 26.33 -23.26 -32.74
CA ASN A 22 25.54 -22.70 -33.83
C ASN A 22 24.81 -23.81 -34.62
N SER A 23 23.48 -23.91 -34.49
CA SER A 23 22.49 -24.16 -35.58
C SER A 23 21.29 -25.10 -35.26
N THR A 24 20.09 -24.62 -35.64
CA THR A 24 18.80 -25.33 -35.84
C THR A 24 18.04 -25.89 -34.62
N PRO A 25 16.69 -26.04 -34.71
CA PRO A 25 15.67 -25.13 -35.28
C PRO A 25 15.02 -24.28 -34.15
N LEU A 26 13.94 -23.54 -34.44
CA LEU A 26 13.16 -22.85 -33.39
C LEU A 26 12.36 -23.86 -32.56
N GLU A 27 13.02 -24.49 -31.60
CA GLU A 27 12.39 -25.37 -30.63
C GLU A 27 11.49 -24.53 -29.68
N GLU A 28 10.30 -25.03 -29.39
CA GLU A 28 9.30 -24.32 -28.59
C GLU A 28 9.89 -23.97 -27.22
N ILE A 29 9.97 -22.68 -26.88
CA ILE A 29 10.27 -22.29 -25.49
C ILE A 29 9.14 -22.86 -24.63
N PRO A 30 9.40 -23.83 -23.74
CA PRO A 30 8.34 -24.43 -22.97
C PRO A 30 7.78 -23.38 -22.02
N LEU A 31 6.46 -23.28 -21.94
CA LEU A 31 5.72 -22.25 -21.18
C LEU A 31 5.88 -22.38 -19.64
N THR A 32 6.90 -23.10 -19.17
CA THR A 32 7.06 -23.64 -17.82
C THR A 32 8.13 -22.93 -16.99
N SER A 33 8.86 -21.95 -17.53
CA SER A 33 9.89 -21.19 -16.80
C SER A 33 9.34 -19.97 -16.02
N TYR A 34 8.05 -19.65 -16.13
CA TYR A 34 7.40 -18.61 -15.31
C TYR A 34 7.15 -19.09 -13.89
N VAL A 35 8.21 -19.13 -13.07
CA VAL A 35 8.09 -19.30 -11.62
C VAL A 35 7.80 -17.94 -10.98
N SER A 36 6.56 -17.44 -11.12
CA SER A 36 6.07 -16.35 -10.28
C SER A 36 5.77 -16.90 -8.88
N SER A 37 6.82 -17.23 -8.12
CA SER A 37 6.67 -17.52 -6.69
C SER A 37 6.23 -16.24 -6.00
N SER A 38 5.01 -16.20 -5.45
CA SER A 38 4.50 -15.02 -4.75
C SER A 38 5.25 -14.79 -3.44
N GLN A 39 6.40 -14.12 -3.53
CA GLN A 39 7.21 -13.81 -2.36
C GLN A 39 6.54 -12.71 -1.55
N TYR A 40 6.21 -13.04 -0.31
CA TYR A 40 5.86 -12.07 0.72
C TYR A 40 7.09 -11.19 1.03
N LEU A 41 6.94 -9.86 0.91
CA LEU A 41 8.01 -8.90 1.17
C LEU A 41 7.93 -8.36 2.61
N TRP A 42 6.88 -7.61 2.93
CA TRP A 42 6.66 -6.99 4.24
C TRP A 42 5.16 -6.75 4.50
N HIS A 43 4.81 -6.44 5.75
CA HIS A 43 3.51 -5.87 6.13
C HIS A 43 3.75 -4.68 7.06
N GLN A 44 2.76 -3.78 7.15
CA GLN A 44 2.71 -2.81 8.23
C GLN A 44 1.38 -2.88 8.97
N ASN A 45 1.44 -2.57 10.25
CA ASN A 45 0.27 -2.50 11.12
C ASN A 45 -0.04 -1.03 11.42
N ALA A 46 -1.34 -0.71 11.42
CA ALA A 46 -1.85 0.60 11.79
C ALA A 46 -3.13 0.49 12.64
N GLY A 47 -3.58 1.62 13.18
CA GLY A 47 -4.84 1.73 13.92
C GLY A 47 -4.70 1.73 15.44
N GLY A 48 -5.84 1.68 16.11
CA GLY A 48 -5.99 1.79 17.55
C GLY A 48 -6.60 0.54 18.20
N SER A 49 -7.14 0.76 19.39
CA SER A 49 -7.92 -0.22 20.17
C SER A 49 -9.42 -0.23 19.83
N ASN A 50 -9.89 0.72 19.03
CA ASN A 50 -11.27 0.84 18.58
C ASN A 50 -11.39 0.39 17.11
N SER A 51 -12.55 0.62 16.48
CA SER A 51 -12.70 0.36 15.04
C SER A 51 -11.92 1.40 14.24
N ASP A 52 -10.99 0.92 13.44
CA ASP A 52 -10.32 1.66 12.37
C ASP A 52 -10.57 0.90 11.06
N ASN A 53 -10.77 1.62 9.96
CA ASN A 53 -11.05 1.02 8.66
C ASN A 53 -10.20 1.74 7.61
N VAL A 54 -9.28 1.02 6.96
CA VAL A 54 -8.70 1.45 5.68
C VAL A 54 -9.77 1.22 4.60
N ARG A 55 -9.94 2.19 3.70
CA ARG A 55 -11.01 2.17 2.68
C ARG A 55 -10.47 2.41 1.26
N GLY A 56 -9.58 3.38 1.09
CA GLY A 56 -8.85 3.64 -0.15
C GLY A 56 -7.35 3.39 -0.01
N LEU A 57 -6.71 3.00 -1.11
CA LEU A 57 -5.26 2.90 -1.28
C LEU A 57 -4.87 3.30 -2.70
N ASP A 58 -3.80 4.07 -2.84
CA ASP A 58 -3.16 4.40 -4.12
C ASP A 58 -1.63 4.52 -3.98
N VAL A 59 -0.89 4.58 -5.09
CA VAL A 59 0.59 4.50 -5.13
C VAL A 59 1.18 5.53 -6.10
N ASP A 60 2.13 6.36 -5.63
CA ASP A 60 2.84 7.31 -6.50
C ASP A 60 3.90 6.66 -7.40
N ASP A 61 4.38 7.37 -8.42
CA ASP A 61 5.41 6.92 -9.38
C ASP A 61 6.74 6.49 -8.71
N LEU A 62 6.98 6.86 -7.45
CA LEU A 62 8.15 6.45 -6.66
C LEU A 62 7.89 5.19 -5.82
N GLY A 63 6.71 4.58 -5.97
CA GLY A 63 6.26 3.40 -5.24
C GLY A 63 5.84 3.67 -3.80
N ASN A 64 5.66 4.94 -3.39
CA ASN A 64 5.15 5.22 -2.06
C ASN A 64 3.64 4.97 -2.02
N ILE A 65 3.18 4.35 -0.94
CA ILE A 65 1.80 3.92 -0.79
C ILE A 65 1.05 4.95 0.06
N TYR A 66 -0.12 5.36 -0.39
CA TYR A 66 -1.02 6.25 0.33
C TYR A 66 -2.26 5.46 0.70
N VAL A 67 -2.74 5.63 1.93
CA VAL A 67 -3.97 5.02 2.40
C VAL A 67 -4.87 6.06 3.04
N CYS A 68 -6.17 5.94 2.81
CA CYS A 68 -7.16 6.69 3.57
C CYS A 68 -8.14 5.76 4.28
N GLY A 69 -8.85 6.33 5.25
CA GLY A 69 -9.88 5.63 5.96
C GLY A 69 -10.46 6.45 7.10
N ASN A 70 -11.12 5.76 8.04
CA ASN A 70 -11.69 6.37 9.22
C ASN A 70 -11.20 5.66 10.50
N TYR A 71 -11.01 6.42 11.57
CA TYR A 71 -10.53 5.93 12.87
C TYR A 71 -11.39 6.42 14.02
N HIS A 72 -11.44 5.64 15.11
CA HIS A 72 -12.09 6.01 16.36
C HIS A 72 -11.07 6.16 17.50
N GLN A 73 -11.22 7.20 18.31
CA GLN A 73 -10.28 7.59 19.35
C GLN A 73 -8.89 7.84 18.76
N ILE A 74 -7.87 7.00 19.02
CA ILE A 74 -6.49 7.23 18.55
C ILE A 74 -6.03 6.04 17.71
N ALA A 75 -5.57 6.30 16.49
CA ALA A 75 -4.91 5.34 15.62
C ALA A 75 -3.41 5.62 15.53
N ASN A 76 -2.59 4.56 15.52
CA ASN A 76 -1.13 4.64 15.44
C ASN A 76 -0.62 4.09 14.10
N PHE A 77 0.47 4.67 13.61
CA PHE A 77 1.09 4.42 12.31
C PHE A 77 2.61 4.42 12.52
N GLY A 78 3.16 3.31 13.06
CA GLY A 78 4.55 3.26 13.52
C GLY A 78 4.80 4.25 14.67
N SER A 79 5.66 5.24 14.44
CA SER A 79 5.97 6.33 15.39
C SER A 79 4.99 7.51 15.32
N PHE A 80 4.05 7.51 14.37
CA PHE A 80 3.04 8.56 14.20
C PHE A 80 1.71 8.15 14.84
N SER A 81 0.92 9.13 15.30
CA SER A 81 -0.42 8.91 15.87
C SER A 81 -1.37 10.00 15.39
N THR A 82 -2.65 9.67 15.26
CA THR A 82 -3.71 10.66 15.09
C THR A 82 -3.96 11.42 16.41
N PRO A 83 -4.58 12.62 16.38
CA PRO A 83 -5.28 13.12 17.55
C PRO A 83 -6.40 12.15 17.97
N THR A 84 -6.98 12.36 19.15
CA THR A 84 -8.24 11.69 19.51
C THR A 84 -9.36 12.18 18.59
N SER A 85 -10.11 11.27 17.98
CA SER A 85 -11.25 11.62 17.12
C SER A 85 -12.34 12.36 17.89
N SER A 86 -13.24 13.00 17.15
CA SER A 86 -14.48 13.56 17.69
C SER A 86 -15.23 12.54 18.59
N SER A 87 -15.73 13.01 19.74
CA SER A 87 -16.16 12.14 20.86
C SER A 87 -17.28 11.16 20.50
N GLY A 88 -16.92 9.89 20.28
CA GLY A 88 -17.84 8.81 19.92
C GLY A 88 -18.09 8.66 18.41
N SER A 89 -17.53 9.54 17.59
CA SER A 89 -17.57 9.53 16.12
C SER A 89 -16.24 9.09 15.51
N SER A 90 -16.27 8.81 14.22
CA SER A 90 -15.07 8.54 13.41
C SER A 90 -14.57 9.83 12.77
N ASP A 91 -13.26 10.02 12.70
CA ASP A 91 -12.65 11.06 11.85
C ASP A 91 -11.84 10.41 10.71
N ILE A 92 -11.52 11.17 9.67
CA ILE A 92 -10.74 10.71 8.52
C ILE A 92 -9.25 10.71 8.86
N PHE A 93 -8.53 9.66 8.45
CA PHE A 93 -7.07 9.70 8.31
C PHE A 93 -6.65 9.55 6.83
N VAL A 94 -5.49 10.14 6.53
CA VAL A 94 -4.69 9.86 5.34
C VAL A 94 -3.27 9.61 5.82
N ALA A 95 -2.63 8.51 5.39
CA ALA A 95 -1.26 8.18 5.77
C ALA A 95 -0.44 7.76 4.54
N LYS A 96 0.88 7.99 4.60
CA LYS A 96 1.84 7.61 3.55
C LYS A 96 2.88 6.65 4.10
N LEU A 97 3.20 5.60 3.35
CA LEU A 97 4.33 4.70 3.54
C LEU A 97 5.35 4.90 2.40
N SER A 98 6.62 4.65 2.67
CA SER A 98 7.62 4.45 1.63
C SER A 98 7.37 3.14 0.85
N SER A 99 8.02 2.99 -0.30
CA SER A 99 8.11 1.73 -1.04
C SER A 99 8.78 0.58 -0.25
N THR A 100 9.55 0.90 0.80
CA THR A 100 10.14 -0.06 1.74
C THR A 100 9.20 -0.43 2.90
N GLY A 101 8.03 0.20 3.00
CA GLY A 101 7.06 -0.06 4.06
C GLY A 101 7.32 0.72 5.35
N ASP A 102 8.02 1.86 5.31
CA ASP A 102 8.20 2.74 6.46
C ASP A 102 7.11 3.82 6.48
N TRP A 103 6.38 3.99 7.59
CA TRP A 103 5.45 5.11 7.72
C TRP A 103 6.20 6.45 7.62
N LEU A 104 5.72 7.35 6.76
CA LEU A 104 6.33 8.66 6.51
C LEU A 104 5.56 9.80 7.18
N TRP A 105 4.23 9.69 7.24
CA TRP A 105 3.35 10.61 7.97
C TRP A 105 1.92 10.06 8.07
N VAL A 106 1.15 10.60 9.02
CA VAL A 106 -0.31 10.57 9.06
C VAL A 106 -0.85 12.01 9.15
N LYS A 107 -1.98 12.26 8.50
CA LYS A 107 -2.77 13.50 8.55
C LYS A 107 -4.22 13.14 8.81
N THR A 108 -4.99 14.06 9.35
CA THR A 108 -6.41 13.84 9.67
C THR A 108 -7.29 14.98 9.22
N ALA A 109 -8.56 14.67 8.94
CA ALA A 109 -9.61 15.63 8.62
C ALA A 109 -10.92 15.16 9.28
N GLY A 110 -11.82 16.09 9.60
CA GLY A 110 -13.07 15.75 10.23
C GLY A 110 -13.77 16.95 10.88
N SER A 111 -14.87 16.64 11.55
CA SER A 111 -15.82 17.58 12.13
C SER A 111 -16.18 17.17 13.56
N THR A 112 -17.33 17.59 14.07
CA THR A 112 -17.88 17.08 15.35
C THR A 112 -18.78 15.85 15.17
N SER A 113 -18.89 15.33 13.96
CA SER A 113 -19.73 14.19 13.56
C SER A 113 -18.86 13.12 12.89
N SER A 114 -19.44 11.95 12.58
CA SER A 114 -18.67 10.91 11.88
C SER A 114 -18.36 11.30 10.44
N ASP A 115 -17.07 11.40 10.12
CA ASP A 115 -16.53 11.61 8.79
C ASP A 115 -15.86 10.33 8.26
N TYR A 116 -15.98 10.09 6.95
CA TYR A 116 -15.50 8.88 6.28
C TYR A 116 -14.77 9.25 5.00
N CYS A 117 -13.57 8.69 4.80
CA CYS A 117 -12.94 8.64 3.48
C CYS A 117 -13.24 7.27 2.87
N TYR A 118 -13.90 7.25 1.73
CA TYR A 118 -14.24 6.05 0.97
C TYR A 118 -13.14 5.69 -0.02
N ASP A 119 -12.46 6.68 -0.61
CA ASP A 119 -11.43 6.45 -1.63
C ASP A 119 -10.34 7.54 -1.65
N ILE A 120 -9.19 7.23 -2.25
CA ILE A 120 -8.01 8.10 -2.35
C ILE A 120 -7.41 8.02 -3.76
N ASP A 121 -7.01 9.16 -4.31
CA ASP A 121 -6.35 9.30 -5.62
C ASP A 121 -5.11 10.21 -5.46
N VAL A 122 -3.99 9.82 -6.07
CA VAL A 122 -2.71 10.51 -5.98
C VAL A 122 -2.19 10.84 -7.38
N ASP A 123 -2.03 12.13 -7.68
CA ASP A 123 -1.47 12.54 -8.97
C ASP A 123 0.05 12.35 -9.05
N GLY A 124 0.61 12.41 -10.26
CA GLY A 124 2.07 12.32 -10.49
C GLY A 124 2.88 13.49 -9.90
N GLY A 125 2.22 14.52 -9.33
CA GLY A 125 2.84 15.56 -8.51
C GLY A 125 2.88 15.21 -7.01
N GLY A 126 2.26 14.11 -6.60
CA GLY A 126 2.07 13.69 -5.22
C GLY A 126 0.96 14.42 -4.48
N ASN A 127 0.06 15.13 -5.19
CA ASN A 127 -1.13 15.72 -4.61
C ASN A 127 -2.17 14.63 -4.32
N VAL A 128 -2.85 14.74 -3.18
CA VAL A 128 -3.78 13.71 -2.70
C VAL A 128 -5.21 14.25 -2.69
N SER A 129 -6.11 13.54 -3.37
CA SER A 129 -7.56 13.75 -3.32
C SER A 129 -8.22 12.62 -2.53
N ILE A 130 -9.30 12.93 -1.82
CA ILE A 130 -10.12 11.95 -1.09
C ILE A 130 -11.61 12.21 -1.32
N THR A 131 -12.42 11.15 -1.28
CA THR A 131 -13.90 11.18 -1.41
C THR A 131 -14.56 10.44 -0.26
#